data_AF-A0A7J3ABP0-F1
#
_entry.id   AF-A0A7J3ABP0-F1
#
_cell.length_a   1.000
_cell.length_b   1.000
_cell.length_c   1.000
_cell.angle_alpha   90.00
_cell.angle_beta   90.00
_cell.angle_gamma   90.00
#
_symmetry.space_group_name_H-M   'P 1'
#
loop_
_entity.id
_entity.type
_entity.pdbx_description
1 polymer ?
#
loop_
_entity_poly.entity_id
_entity_poly.type
_entity_poly.pdbx_seq_one_letter_code
_entity_poly.pdbx_strand_id
1 'polypeptide(L)'
;MPFAVLSENRKEPFTADAEAAAIFALAEEERAKGGGIIASRPEEKTVFVAKIGYPLWLFPWQETTLIFDGLNRAKCTLPYAVIPAVDVFMENLKRGAKARETYLAFISDHIN
;
A
#
# COMPACT_ATOMS: atom_id res chain seq x y z
N MET A 1 2.56 12.60 -13.45
CA MET A 1 1.88 13.07 -12.24
C MET A 1 0.76 14.01 -12.66
N PRO A 2 -0.51 13.81 -12.30
CA PRO A 2 -1.53 14.78 -12.69
C PRO A 2 -2.42 15.16 -11.50
N PHE A 3 -1.95 16.09 -10.67
CA PHE A 3 -2.85 16.83 -9.76
C PHE A 3 -2.70 18.35 -9.91
N ALA A 4 -1.83 18.81 -10.81
CA ALA A 4 -1.73 20.21 -11.20
C ALA A 4 -1.65 20.28 -12.73
N VAL A 5 -2.55 21.05 -13.33
CA VAL A 5 -2.49 21.39 -14.76
C VAL A 5 -1.91 22.80 -14.85
N LEU A 6 -1.02 23.03 -15.83
CA LEU A 6 -0.49 24.37 -16.08
C LEU A 6 -1.65 25.30 -16.45
N SER A 7 -1.80 26.39 -15.70
CA SER A 7 -2.74 27.44 -16.05
C SER A 7 -2.36 28.06 -17.39
N GLU A 8 -3.33 28.23 -18.30
CA GLU A 8 -3.11 28.84 -19.61
C GLU A 8 -2.59 30.28 -19.52
N ASN A 9 -2.86 30.96 -18.39
CA ASN A 9 -2.44 32.34 -18.13
C ASN A 9 -1.06 32.43 -17.44
N ARG A 10 -0.43 31.29 -17.13
CA ARG A 10 0.86 31.28 -16.43
C ARG A 10 1.97 31.66 -17.41
N LYS A 11 2.60 32.81 -17.17
CA LYS A 11 3.73 33.32 -17.96
C LYS A 11 5.08 32.75 -17.54
N GLU A 12 5.18 32.20 -16.33
CA GLU A 12 6.43 31.73 -15.71
C GLU A 12 6.39 30.23 -15.40
N PRO A 13 7.50 29.48 -15.57
CA PRO A 13 7.55 28.05 -15.27
C PRO A 13 7.09 27.72 -13.84
N PHE A 14 6.39 26.60 -13.68
CA PHE A 14 6.09 26.08 -12.34
C PHE A 14 7.30 25.31 -11.82
N THR A 15 8.04 25.95 -10.92
CA THR A 15 9.25 25.37 -10.31
C THR A 15 8.91 24.38 -9.21
N ALA A 16 9.85 23.50 -8.88
CA ALA A 16 9.69 22.56 -7.76
C ALA A 16 9.45 23.29 -6.42
N ASP A 17 10.09 24.44 -6.21
CA ASP A 17 9.88 25.26 -5.01
C ASP A 17 8.47 25.85 -4.96
N ALA A 18 7.94 26.30 -6.11
CA ALA A 18 6.58 26.80 -6.20
C ALA A 18 5.54 25.67 -5.96
N GLU A 19 5.83 24.45 -6.42
CA GLU A 19 5.02 23.26 -6.13
C GLU A 19 5.04 22.91 -4.65
N ALA A 20 6.22 22.85 -4.02
CA ALA A 20 6.36 22.58 -2.60
C ALA A 20 5.66 23.65 -1.74
N ALA A 21 5.80 24.93 -2.10
CA ALA A 21 5.15 26.04 -1.41
C ALA A 21 3.62 25.97 -1.52
N ALA A 22 3.08 25.63 -2.70
CA ALA A 22 1.65 25.48 -2.89
C ALA A 22 1.08 24.32 -2.05
N ILE A 23 1.76 23.16 -2.04
CA ILE A 23 1.37 22.00 -1.21
C ILE A 23 1.41 22.37 0.28
N PHE A 24 2.47 23.04 0.72
CA PHE A 24 2.57 23.50 2.10
C PHE A 24 1.42 24.44 2.49
N ALA A 25 1.11 25.42 1.65
CA ALA A 25 0.03 26.38 1.90
C ALA A 25 -1.33 25.69 2.05
N LEU A 26 -1.66 24.75 1.15
CA LEU A 26 -2.90 23.97 1.21
C LEU A 26 -2.96 23.09 2.48
N ALA A 27 -1.85 22.41 2.80
CA ALA A 27 -1.77 21.54 3.99
C ALA A 27 -1.94 22.34 5.30
N GLU A 28 -1.44 23.58 5.35
CA GLU A 28 -1.58 24.46 6.52
C GLU A 28 -2.97 25.11 6.62
N GLU A 29 -3.68 25.30 5.51
CA GLU A 29 -5.04 25.85 5.47
C GLU A 29 -6.06 24.88 6.08
N GLU A 30 -5.99 23.59 5.71
CA GLU A 30 -6.91 22.56 6.21
C GLU A 30 -6.59 22.10 7.65
N ARG A 31 -5.47 22.55 8.22
CA ARG A 31 -4.99 22.14 9.53
C ARG A 31 -5.77 22.81 10.66
N ALA A 32 -6.31 22.01 11.58
CA ALA A 32 -6.98 22.49 12.79
C ALA A 32 -6.02 23.01 13.91
N LYS A 33 -4.75 23.29 13.59
CA LYS A 33 -3.66 23.84 14.44
C LYS A 33 -3.87 23.70 15.96
N GLY A 34 -3.85 22.47 16.46
CA GLY A 34 -4.03 22.18 17.88
C GLY A 34 -5.47 21.92 18.33
N GLY A 35 -6.40 21.59 17.42
CA GLY A 35 -7.76 21.17 17.75
C GLY A 35 -8.69 22.31 18.20
N GLY A 36 -8.32 23.55 17.91
CA GLY A 36 -9.05 24.74 18.31
C GLY A 36 -9.24 24.87 19.82
N ILE A 37 -10.23 25.67 20.24
CA ILE A 37 -10.48 25.99 21.65
C ILE A 37 -10.91 24.77 22.48
N ILE A 38 -11.51 23.75 21.85
CA ILE A 38 -12.16 22.62 22.55
C ILE A 38 -11.17 21.49 22.88
N ALA A 39 -10.26 21.15 21.97
CA ALA A 39 -9.38 19.99 22.15
C ALA A 39 -7.93 20.36 22.49
N SER A 40 -7.58 21.66 22.51
CA SER A 40 -6.27 22.27 22.83
C SER A 40 -5.12 21.28 22.95
N ARG A 41 -4.64 20.82 21.79
CA ARG A 41 -3.47 19.95 21.65
C ARG A 41 -2.26 20.79 21.24
N PRO A 42 -1.03 20.32 21.52
CA PRO A 42 0.16 20.95 20.97
C PRO A 42 0.04 21.13 19.46
N GLU A 43 0.43 22.30 18.97
CA GLU A 43 0.46 22.55 17.54
C GLU A 43 1.45 21.59 16.87
N GLU A 44 0.92 20.61 16.15
CA GLU A 44 1.74 19.80 15.25
C GLU A 44 2.39 20.70 14.17
N LYS A 45 3.56 20.34 13.67
CA LYS A 45 4.26 21.18 12.68
C LYS A 45 4.53 20.39 11.42
N THR A 46 4.29 21.01 10.27
CA THR A 46 4.78 20.49 9.00
C THR A 46 6.30 20.63 8.98
N VAL A 47 7.00 19.51 9.20
CA VAL A 47 8.47 19.48 9.36
C VAL A 47 9.21 19.27 8.04
N PHE A 48 8.57 18.66 7.04
CA PHE A 48 9.12 18.53 5.69
C PHE A 48 8.00 18.28 4.67
N VAL A 49 8.27 18.58 3.40
CA VAL A 49 7.47 18.18 2.24
C VAL A 49 8.37 17.35 1.33
N ALA A 50 7.93 16.15 0.97
CA ALA A 50 8.69 15.25 0.11
C ALA A 50 7.87 14.86 -1.12
N LYS A 51 8.49 14.94 -2.30
CA LYS A 51 7.91 14.47 -3.55
C LYS A 51 8.36 13.04 -3.77
N ILE A 52 7.46 12.10 -3.48
CA ILE A 52 7.72 10.68 -3.70
C ILE A 52 7.31 10.36 -5.14
N GLY A 53 8.26 9.85 -5.94
CA GLY A 53 7.93 9.30 -7.26
C GLY A 53 6.93 8.15 -7.09
N TYR A 54 5.91 8.09 -7.95
CA TYR A 54 4.88 7.04 -8.13
C TYR A 54 4.92 5.91 -7.09
N PRO A 55 3.86 5.66 -6.27
CA PRO A 55 3.95 4.74 -5.14
C PRO A 55 4.13 3.31 -5.64
N LEU A 56 5.38 2.93 -5.81
CA LEU A 56 5.82 1.60 -6.15
C LEU A 56 6.25 0.94 -4.86
N TRP A 57 5.72 -0.25 -4.60
CA TRP A 57 6.21 -1.09 -3.52
C TRP A 57 7.08 -2.19 -4.10
N LEU A 58 8.24 -2.38 -3.49
CA LEU A 58 9.16 -3.47 -3.81
C LEU A 58 9.01 -4.56 -2.76
N PHE A 59 8.79 -5.80 -3.20
CA PHE A 59 8.68 -6.95 -2.31
C PHE A 59 9.58 -8.09 -2.79
N PRO A 60 10.52 -8.56 -1.96
CA PRO A 60 11.35 -9.71 -2.32
C PRO A 60 10.51 -10.99 -2.34
N TRP A 61 10.62 -11.79 -3.41
CA TRP A 61 9.95 -13.08 -3.56
C TRP A 61 10.93 -14.11 -4.11
N GLN A 62 11.42 -15.01 -3.27
CA GLN A 62 12.46 -15.99 -3.63
C GLN A 62 13.68 -15.27 -4.29
N GLU A 63 14.07 -15.66 -5.50
CA GLU A 63 15.16 -15.05 -6.28
C GLU A 63 14.71 -13.84 -7.14
N THR A 64 13.46 -13.37 -6.99
CA THR A 64 12.94 -12.22 -7.73
C THR A 64 12.45 -11.09 -6.82
N THR A 65 12.18 -9.92 -7.40
CA THR A 65 11.56 -8.78 -6.69
C THR A 65 10.30 -8.37 -7.43
N LEU A 66 9.18 -8.41 -6.72
CA LEU A 66 7.89 -7.96 -7.22
C LEU A 66 7.80 -6.43 -7.10
N ILE A 67 7.27 -5.79 -8.15
CA ILE A 67 7.00 -4.36 -8.18
C ILE A 67 5.49 -4.17 -8.22
N PHE A 68 4.93 -3.53 -7.19
CA PHE A 68 3.50 -3.27 -7.08
C PHE A 68 3.17 -1.81 -7.36
N ASP A 69 2.18 -1.59 -8.23
CA ASP A 69 1.57 -0.28 -8.45
C ASP A 69 0.57 0.04 -7.34
N GLY A 70 0.97 0.91 -6.41
CA GLY A 70 0.14 1.35 -5.29
C GLY A 70 -1.05 2.23 -5.68
N LEU A 71 -1.18 2.63 -6.95
CA LEU A 71 -2.34 3.37 -7.48
C LEU A 71 -3.26 2.50 -8.34
N ASN A 72 -2.97 1.20 -8.49
CA ASN A 72 -3.80 0.24 -9.23
C ASN A 72 -4.09 0.69 -10.70
N ARG A 73 -3.15 1.37 -11.36
CA ARG A 73 -3.28 1.78 -12.76
C ARG A 73 -2.82 0.69 -13.72
N ALA A 74 -1.84 -0.11 -13.33
CA ALA A 74 -1.42 -1.30 -14.05
C ALA A 74 -2.03 -2.55 -13.40
N LYS A 75 -2.71 -3.37 -14.20
CA LYS A 75 -3.17 -4.70 -13.79
C LYS A 75 -2.34 -5.75 -14.51
N CYS A 76 -1.57 -6.51 -13.74
CA CYS A 76 -0.91 -7.73 -14.19
C CYS A 76 -1.69 -8.92 -13.64
N THR A 77 -2.08 -9.84 -14.50
CA THR A 77 -2.59 -11.15 -14.05
C THR A 77 -1.37 -12.06 -13.96
N LEU A 78 -0.91 -12.32 -12.74
CA LEU A 78 0.12 -13.33 -12.54
C LEU A 78 -0.52 -14.73 -12.69
N PRO A 79 -0.08 -15.54 -13.65
CA PRO A 79 -0.46 -16.95 -13.66
C PRO A 79 0.19 -17.60 -12.44
N TYR A 80 -0.64 -17.97 -11.47
CA TYR A 80 -0.23 -18.85 -10.39
C TYR A 80 -0.68 -20.27 -10.72
N ALA A 81 0.08 -21.26 -10.24
CA ALA A 81 -0.38 -22.63 -10.28
C ALA A 81 -1.64 -22.72 -9.43
N VAL A 82 -2.80 -22.91 -10.07
CA VAL A 82 -4.02 -23.30 -9.36
C VAL A 82 -3.69 -24.65 -8.74
N ILE A 83 -3.54 -24.68 -7.42
CA ILE A 83 -3.35 -25.94 -6.69
C ILE A 83 -4.65 -26.72 -6.88
N PRO A 84 -4.63 -27.85 -7.62
CA PRO A 84 -5.84 -28.62 -7.82
C PRO A 84 -6.32 -29.14 -6.46
N ALA A 85 -7.62 -29.09 -6.23
CA ALA A 85 -8.26 -29.73 -5.09
C ALA A 85 -7.94 -29.14 -3.69
N VAL A 86 -7.78 -27.82 -3.58
CA VAL A 86 -7.75 -27.11 -2.28
C VAL A 86 -8.93 -27.50 -1.40
N ASP A 87 -10.13 -27.67 -1.98
CA ASP A 87 -11.32 -28.06 -1.23
C ASP A 87 -11.19 -29.46 -0.61
N VAL A 88 -10.62 -30.41 -1.35
CA VAL A 88 -10.37 -31.77 -0.87
C VAL A 88 -9.30 -31.77 0.22
N PHE A 89 -8.23 -30.99 0.04
CA PHE A 89 -7.21 -30.79 1.07
C PHE A 89 -7.83 -30.21 2.35
N MET A 90 -8.66 -29.17 2.23
CA MET A 90 -9.30 -28.51 3.37
C MET A 90 -10.31 -29.41 4.09
N GLU A 91 -11.08 -30.22 3.36
CA GLU A 91 -11.94 -31.23 3.97
C GLU A 91 -11.14 -32.29 4.72
N ASN A 92 -10.06 -32.80 4.12
CA ASN A 92 -9.21 -33.81 4.74
C ASN A 92 -8.51 -33.25 5.99
N LEU A 93 -8.03 -32.01 5.95
CA LEU A 93 -7.47 -31.30 7.09
C LEU A 93 -8.50 -31.18 8.24
N LYS A 94 -9.72 -30.73 7.94
CA LYS A 94 -10.81 -30.62 8.94
C LYS A 94 -11.18 -31.97 9.53
N ARG A 95 -11.14 -33.04 8.73
CA ARG A 95 -11.42 -34.41 9.16
C ARG A 95 -10.30 -34.95 10.07
N GLY A 96 -9.05 -34.73 9.69
CA GLY A 96 -7.87 -35.13 10.46
C GLY A 96 -7.71 -34.33 11.77
N ALA A 97 -8.16 -33.08 11.82
CA ALA A 97 -8.04 -32.22 13.00
C ALA A 97 -8.85 -32.67 14.23
N LYS A 98 -9.76 -33.65 14.08
CA LYS A 98 -10.58 -34.15 15.19
C LYS A 98 -9.84 -35.09 16.14
N ALA A 99 -8.75 -35.73 15.69
CA ALA A 99 -7.94 -36.64 16.50
C ALA A 99 -6.45 -36.41 16.20
N ARG A 100 -5.64 -36.29 17.25
CA ARG A 100 -4.23 -35.87 17.16
C ARG A 100 -3.39 -36.80 16.29
N GLU A 101 -3.59 -38.12 16.37
CA GLU A 101 -2.85 -39.08 15.54
C GLU A 101 -3.19 -38.92 14.04
N THR A 102 -4.47 -38.71 13.72
CA THR A 102 -4.94 -38.54 12.33
C THR A 102 -4.45 -37.22 11.73
N TYR A 103 -4.36 -36.16 12.54
CA TYR A 103 -3.78 -34.88 12.14
C TYR A 103 -2.28 -35.03 11.82
N LEU A 104 -1.51 -35.71 12.68
CA LEU A 104 -0.08 -35.93 12.44
C LEU A 104 0.18 -36.76 11.19
N ALA A 105 -0.62 -37.80 10.94
CA ALA A 105 -0.53 -38.60 9.71
C ALA A 105 -0.84 -37.77 8.46
N PHE A 106 -1.89 -36.95 8.49
CA PHE A 106 -2.24 -36.06 7.39
C PHE A 106 -1.12 -35.07 7.04
N ILE A 107 -0.50 -34.45 8.05
CA ILE A 107 0.62 -33.53 7.86
C ILE A 107 1.83 -34.27 7.27
N SER A 108 2.16 -35.47 7.76
CA SER A 108 3.26 -36.28 7.23
C SER A 108 3.09 -36.63 5.75
N ASP A 109 1.87 -36.93 5.31
CA ASP A 109 1.58 -37.29 3.92
C ASP A 109 1.64 -36.10 2.95
N HIS A 110 1.63 -34.86 3.46
CA HIS A 110 1.55 -33.63 2.67
C HIS A 110 2.72 -32.66 2.91
N ILE A 111 3.78 -33.09 3.60
CA ILE A 111 5.05 -32.36 3.63
C ILE A 111 5.80 -32.68 2.33
N ASN A 112 5.60 -31.83 1.32
CA ASN A 112 6.54 -31.53 0.25
C ASN A 112 6.29 -30.09 -0.22
#